data_AF-A0A5E4R5V3-F1
#
_entry.id   AF-A0A5E4R5V3-F1
#
_cell.length_a   1.000
_cell.length_b   1.000
_cell.length_c   1.000
_cell.angle_alpha   90.00
_cell.angle_beta   90.00
_cell.angle_gamma   90.00
#
_symmetry.space_group_name_H-M   'P 1'
#
loop_
_entity.id
_entity.type
_entity.pdbx_description
1 polymer ?
#
loop_
_entity_poly.entity_id
_entity_poly.type
_entity_poly.pdbx_seq_one_letter_code
_entity_poly.pdbx_strand_id
1 'polypeptide(L)'
;MACGIFLILISLLGMAGAIKHHQVMLFFYMVILFLLFLVQFSIACACLGVNSDQQEMLAQQGWNKVDLDVKEQVQERFQCCSFKSRATQPNATVDYPSCDIVDKICCNNMAVTEECQCTPCMERLKESIDYAFKLCGGIGLVFSFTEVVAVWLARRYRNQPDPSYKEPHAVFPRHNYLY
;
A
#
# COMPACT_ATOMS: atom_id res chain seq x y z
N MET A 1 -5.15 -4.49 -10.02
CA MET A 1 -5.35 -3.98 -11.39
C MET A 1 -5.90 -2.55 -11.42
N ALA A 2 -6.97 -2.22 -10.69
CA ALA A 2 -7.57 -0.88 -10.68
C ALA A 2 -6.59 0.26 -10.32
N CYS A 3 -5.75 0.08 -9.29
CA CYS A 3 -4.77 1.10 -8.89
C CYS A 3 -3.78 1.45 -10.02
N GLY A 4 -3.34 0.46 -10.80
CA GLY A 4 -2.41 0.68 -11.91
C GLY A 4 -3.02 1.54 -13.02
N ILE A 5 -4.27 1.27 -13.41
CA ILE A 5 -4.98 2.06 -14.43
C ILE A 5 -5.14 3.51 -13.95
N PHE A 6 -5.52 3.70 -12.69
CA PHE A 6 -5.67 5.02 -12.10
C PHE A 6 -4.36 5.83 -12.07
N LEU A 7 -3.24 5.20 -11.71
CA LEU A 7 -1.92 5.85 -11.74
C LEU A 7 -1.49 6.24 -13.17
N ILE A 8 -1.82 5.43 -14.17
CA ILE A 8 -1.57 5.78 -15.58
C ILE A 8 -2.37 7.02 -15.98
N LEU A 9 -3.66 7.10 -15.64
CA LEU A 9 -4.50 8.26 -15.94
C LEU A 9 -3.98 9.54 -15.30
N ILE A 10 -3.56 9.48 -14.03
CA ILE A 10 -2.96 10.63 -13.34
C ILE A 10 -1.66 11.06 -14.03
N SER A 11 -0.83 10.11 -14.43
CA SER A 11 0.43 10.39 -15.14
C SER A 11 0.17 11.08 -16.49
N LEU A 12 -0.84 10.63 -17.25
CA LEU A 12 -1.25 11.26 -18.50
C LEU A 12 -1.79 12.68 -18.28
N LEU A 13 -2.60 12.89 -17.24
CA LEU A 13 -3.12 14.21 -16.87
C LEU A 13 -1.98 15.17 -16.48
N GLY A 14 -1.01 14.70 -15.69
CA GLY A 14 0.17 15.49 -15.31
C GLY A 14 1.02 15.86 -16.53
N MET A 15 1.29 14.89 -17.40
CA MET A 15 2.06 15.10 -18.64
C MET A 15 1.34 16.05 -19.61
N ALA A 16 0.04 15.85 -19.87
CA ALA A 16 -0.74 16.73 -20.73
C ALA A 16 -0.87 18.15 -20.16
N GLY A 17 -1.04 18.27 -18.84
CA GLY A 17 -1.06 19.55 -18.13
C GLY A 17 0.25 20.33 -18.27
N ALA A 18 1.40 19.64 -18.23
CA ALA A 18 2.71 20.24 -18.45
C ALA A 18 2.93 20.65 -19.92
N ILE A 19 2.70 19.75 -20.89
CA ILE A 19 2.99 20.04 -22.30
C ILE A 19 2.13 21.18 -22.85
N LYS A 20 0.84 21.21 -22.49
CA LYS A 20 -0.12 22.19 -23.03
C LYS A 20 -0.14 23.52 -22.26
N HIS A 21 0.68 23.67 -21.20
CA HIS A 21 0.58 24.79 -20.25
C HIS A 21 -0.87 25.05 -19.75
N HIS A 22 -1.71 24.01 -19.74
CA HIS A 22 -3.14 24.17 -19.50
C HIS A 22 -3.41 24.29 -18.00
N GLN A 23 -3.48 25.54 -17.51
CA GLN A 23 -3.59 25.86 -16.09
C GLN A 23 -4.73 25.11 -15.38
N VAL A 24 -5.87 24.89 -16.03
CA VAL A 24 -6.99 24.17 -15.39
C VAL A 24 -6.67 22.67 -15.20
N MET A 25 -5.96 22.03 -16.12
CA MET A 25 -5.63 20.59 -15.98
C MET A 25 -4.61 20.38 -14.86
N LEU A 26 -3.63 21.28 -14.76
CA LEU A 26 -2.64 21.25 -13.70
C LEU A 26 -3.27 21.53 -12.31
N PHE A 27 -4.38 22.28 -12.25
CA PHE A 27 -5.15 22.46 -11.01
C PHE A 27 -5.74 21.13 -10.54
N PHE A 28 -6.47 20.43 -11.41
CA PHE A 28 -7.06 19.13 -11.08
C PHE A 28 -5.99 18.11 -10.69
N TYR A 29 -4.86 18.09 -11.40
CA TYR A 29 -3.72 17.24 -11.05
C TYR A 29 -3.22 17.50 -9.62
N MET A 30 -3.02 18.77 -9.24
CA MET A 30 -2.59 19.13 -7.88
C MET A 30 -3.63 18.74 -6.81
N VAL A 31 -4.93 18.93 -7.08
CA VAL A 31 -6.00 18.52 -6.16
C VAL A 31 -6.00 17.00 -5.98
N ILE A 32 -5.90 16.24 -7.08
CA ILE A 32 -5.87 14.77 -7.03
C ILE A 32 -4.65 14.29 -6.24
N LEU A 33 -3.45 14.80 -6.52
CA LEU A 33 -2.25 14.45 -5.77
C LEU A 33 -2.38 14.76 -4.28
N PHE A 34 -2.97 15.91 -3.93
CA PHE A 34 -3.20 16.26 -2.53
C PHE A 34 -4.17 15.29 -1.84
N LEU A 35 -5.23 14.86 -2.53
CA LEU A 35 -6.15 13.85 -1.99
C LEU A 35 -5.47 12.49 -1.82
N LEU A 36 -4.61 12.08 -2.76
CA LEU A 36 -3.82 10.86 -2.63
C LEU A 36 -2.86 10.91 -1.44
N PHE A 37 -2.22 12.05 -1.23
CA PHE A 37 -1.37 12.28 -0.07
C PHE A 37 -2.14 12.07 1.23
N LEU A 38 -3.33 12.66 1.38
CA LEU A 38 -4.12 12.51 2.60
C LEU A 38 -4.50 11.04 2.88
N VAL A 39 -4.91 10.31 1.85
CA VAL A 39 -5.31 8.90 1.99
C VAL A 39 -4.10 8.03 2.31
N GLN A 40 -2.99 8.17 1.59
CA GLN A 40 -1.80 7.37 1.79
C GLN A 40 -1.14 7.65 3.14
N PHE A 41 -1.03 8.92 3.51
CA PHE A 41 -0.49 9.31 4.80
C PHE A 41 -1.33 8.72 5.94
N SER A 42 -2.66 8.80 5.83
CA SER A 42 -3.57 8.20 6.81
C SER A 42 -3.40 6.68 6.91
N ILE A 43 -3.35 5.97 5.78
CA ILE A 43 -3.18 4.51 5.77
C ILE A 43 -1.80 4.14 6.32
N ALA A 44 -0.76 4.87 5.95
CA ALA A 44 0.59 4.62 6.39
C ALA A 44 0.73 4.77 7.91
N CYS A 45 0.18 5.85 8.47
CA CYS A 45 0.10 6.04 9.91
C CYS A 45 -0.72 4.95 10.60
N ALA A 46 -1.86 4.55 10.02
CA ALA A 46 -2.68 3.48 10.56
C ALA A 46 -1.92 2.14 10.61
N CYS A 47 -1.22 1.77 9.52
CA CYS A 47 -0.40 0.55 9.46
C CYS A 47 0.74 0.56 10.49
N LEU A 48 1.43 1.69 10.66
CA LEU A 48 2.51 1.80 11.64
C LEU A 48 2.01 1.83 13.09
N GLY A 49 0.77 2.26 13.31
CA GLY A 49 0.16 2.36 14.64
C GLY A 49 -0.52 1.08 15.14
N VAL A 50 -0.59 0.01 14.33
CA VAL A 50 -1.23 -1.24 14.74
C VAL A 50 -0.40 -1.93 15.82
N ASN A 51 -1.04 -2.30 16.93
CA ASN A 51 -0.39 -3.03 18.03
C ASN A 51 -0.55 -4.56 17.91
N SER A 52 0.15 -5.28 18.79
CA SER A 52 0.18 -6.75 18.82
C SER A 52 -1.20 -7.41 18.98
N ASP A 53 -2.11 -6.81 19.74
CA ASP A 53 -3.45 -7.37 19.98
C ASP A 53 -4.34 -7.22 18.76
N GLN A 54 -4.27 -6.05 18.09
CA GLN A 54 -4.96 -5.82 16.82
C GLN A 54 -4.43 -6.75 15.73
N GLN A 55 -3.12 -7.02 15.67
CA GLN A 55 -2.53 -7.97 14.73
C GLN A 55 -3.08 -9.39 14.93
N GLU A 56 -3.18 -9.85 16.18
CA GLU A 56 -3.73 -11.17 16.49
C GLU A 56 -5.22 -11.26 16.13
N MET A 57 -5.99 -10.21 16.42
CA MET A 57 -7.40 -10.13 16.04
C MET A 57 -7.57 -10.20 14.53
N LEU A 58 -6.76 -9.46 13.77
CA LEU A 58 -6.77 -9.49 12.31
C LEU A 58 -6.38 -10.86 11.75
N ALA A 59 -5.38 -11.52 12.34
CA ALA A 59 -4.99 -12.87 11.98
C ALA A 59 -6.13 -13.87 12.22
N GLN A 60 -6.83 -13.76 13.36
CA GLN A 60 -7.95 -14.63 13.71
C GLN A 60 -9.17 -14.40 12.80
N GLN A 61 -9.50 -13.14 12.52
CA GLN A 61 -10.58 -12.81 11.59
C GLN A 61 -10.26 -13.26 10.16
N GLY A 62 -9.01 -13.09 9.74
CA GLY A 62 -8.52 -13.59 8.45
C GLY A 62 -8.67 -15.10 8.37
N TRP A 63 -8.18 -15.83 9.37
CA TRP A 63 -8.28 -17.28 9.45
C TRP A 63 -9.73 -17.77 9.37
N ASN A 64 -10.64 -17.18 10.15
CA ASN A 64 -12.04 -17.61 10.19
C ASN A 64 -12.84 -17.28 8.93
N LYS A 65 -12.37 -16.33 8.11
CA LYS A 65 -13.07 -15.86 6.91
C LYS A 65 -12.68 -16.61 5.65
N VAL A 66 -11.49 -17.22 5.63
CA VAL A 66 -10.95 -17.89 4.44
C VAL A 66 -11.36 -19.36 4.40
N ASP A 67 -11.49 -19.90 3.20
CA ASP A 67 -11.83 -21.30 2.97
C ASP A 67 -10.66 -22.25 3.31
N LEU A 68 -10.96 -23.55 3.41
CA LEU A 68 -9.98 -24.59 3.76
C LEU A 68 -8.76 -24.60 2.81
N ASP A 69 -8.97 -24.37 1.50
CA ASP A 69 -7.89 -24.33 0.50
C ASP A 69 -6.87 -23.21 0.78
N VAL A 70 -7.36 -22.05 1.25
CA VAL A 70 -6.48 -20.92 1.61
C VAL A 70 -5.77 -21.22 2.92
N LYS A 71 -6.45 -21.85 3.88
CA LYS A 71 -5.82 -22.29 5.13
C LYS A 71 -4.70 -23.30 4.86
N GLU A 72 -4.86 -24.20 3.90
CA GLU A 72 -3.84 -25.18 3.49
C GLU A 72 -2.61 -24.45 2.92
N GLN A 73 -2.81 -23.52 2.00
CA GLN A 73 -1.72 -22.70 1.45
C GLN A 73 -0.98 -21.89 2.52
N VAL A 74 -1.71 -21.38 3.52
CA VAL A 74 -1.11 -20.68 4.66
C VAL A 74 -0.27 -21.65 5.49
N GLN A 75 -0.78 -22.83 5.80
CA GLN A 75 -0.02 -23.85 6.54
C GLN A 75 1.26 -24.24 5.81
N GLU A 76 1.19 -24.51 4.49
CA GLU A 76 2.35 -24.85 3.68
C GLU A 76 3.37 -23.72 3.60
N ARG A 77 2.91 -22.49 3.37
CA ARG A 77 3.77 -21.31 3.21
C ARG A 77 4.47 -20.90 4.50
N PHE A 78 3.77 -20.99 5.62
CA PHE A 78 4.29 -20.57 6.93
C PHE A 78 4.81 -21.73 7.78
N GLN A 79 4.78 -22.96 7.25
CA GLN A 79 5.22 -24.19 7.91
C GLN A 79 4.63 -24.31 9.33
N CYS A 80 3.31 -24.20 9.42
CA CYS A 80 2.57 -24.16 10.67
C CYS A 80 1.30 -25.01 10.56
N CYS A 81 0.70 -25.38 11.69
CA CYS A 81 -0.51 -26.19 11.74
C CYS A 81 -1.52 -25.67 12.75
N SER A 82 -2.79 -25.56 12.36
CA SER A 82 -3.88 -24.93 13.13
C SER A 82 -3.64 -23.44 13.44
N PHE A 83 -4.69 -22.70 13.80
CA PHE A 83 -4.57 -21.29 14.16
C PHE A 83 -3.90 -21.09 15.53
N LYS A 84 -4.54 -21.52 16.62
CA LYS A 84 -4.04 -21.38 18.01
C LYS A 84 -3.63 -22.69 18.66
N SER A 85 -4.41 -23.74 18.46
CA SER A 85 -4.19 -25.06 19.07
C SER A 85 -4.77 -26.15 18.19
N ARG A 86 -4.14 -27.33 18.17
CA ARG A 86 -4.72 -28.51 17.51
C ARG A 86 -5.92 -28.99 18.30
N ALA A 87 -7.00 -29.34 17.62
CA ALA A 87 -8.12 -30.00 18.27
C ALA A 87 -7.74 -31.47 18.48
N THR A 88 -7.53 -31.89 19.72
CA THR A 88 -7.14 -33.27 20.07
C THR A 88 -8.32 -34.25 20.05
N GLN A 89 -9.53 -33.81 19.64
CA GLN A 89 -10.73 -34.62 19.71
C GLN A 89 -11.19 -35.10 18.32
N PRO A 90 -11.41 -36.42 18.14
CA PRO A 90 -11.76 -37.03 16.85
C PRO A 90 -13.16 -36.67 16.32
N ASN A 91 -14.02 -36.05 17.14
CA ASN A 91 -15.40 -35.68 16.76
C ASN A 91 -15.62 -34.16 16.66
N ALA A 92 -14.56 -33.35 16.77
CA ALA A 92 -14.68 -31.92 16.55
C ALA A 92 -14.61 -31.63 15.04
N THR A 93 -15.54 -30.83 14.52
CA THR A 93 -15.39 -30.22 13.19
C THR A 93 -14.15 -29.34 13.22
N VAL A 94 -13.06 -29.83 12.64
CA VAL A 94 -11.79 -29.12 12.58
C VAL A 94 -11.89 -27.99 11.58
N ASP A 95 -11.68 -26.76 12.05
CA ASP A 95 -11.69 -25.53 11.23
C ASP A 95 -10.32 -25.28 10.55
N TYR A 96 -9.62 -26.35 10.20
CA TYR A 96 -8.33 -26.32 9.53
C TYR A 96 -8.09 -27.63 8.75
N PRO A 97 -7.36 -27.57 7.62
CA PRO A 97 -7.05 -28.74 6.80
C PRO A 97 -6.04 -29.68 7.47
N SER A 98 -5.83 -30.87 6.90
CA SER A 98 -4.89 -31.85 7.47
C SER A 98 -3.46 -31.28 7.56
N CYS A 99 -2.78 -31.57 8.67
CA CYS A 99 -1.41 -31.15 8.91
C CYS A 99 -0.35 -32.21 8.53
N ASP A 100 -0.76 -33.36 7.96
CA ASP A 100 0.15 -34.49 7.68
C ASP A 100 1.34 -34.10 6.78
N ILE A 101 1.10 -33.19 5.82
CA ILE A 101 2.13 -32.74 4.87
C ILE A 101 3.11 -31.80 5.56
N VAL A 102 2.59 -30.77 6.23
CA VAL A 102 3.44 -29.77 6.91
C VAL A 102 4.19 -30.36 8.10
N ASP A 103 3.60 -31.28 8.85
CA ASP A 103 4.26 -31.92 9.98
C ASP A 103 5.47 -32.75 9.54
N LYS A 104 5.38 -33.45 8.38
CA LYS A 104 6.56 -34.12 7.81
C LYS A 104 7.69 -33.14 7.50
N ILE A 105 7.35 -31.92 7.06
CA ILE A 105 8.35 -30.89 6.76
C ILE A 105 8.96 -30.34 8.04
N CYS A 106 8.15 -29.96 9.04
CA CYS A 106 8.66 -29.46 10.33
C CYS A 106 9.51 -30.51 11.07
N CYS A 107 9.16 -31.79 10.94
CA CYS A 107 9.84 -32.91 11.59
C CYS A 107 10.94 -33.55 10.74
N ASN A 108 11.38 -32.94 9.63
CA ASN A 108 12.43 -33.49 8.76
C ASN A 108 12.19 -34.96 8.35
N ASN A 109 10.94 -35.31 8.01
CA ASN A 109 10.48 -36.66 7.69
C ASN A 109 10.58 -37.69 8.82
N MET A 110 10.75 -37.27 10.08
CA MET A 110 10.61 -38.14 11.25
C MET A 110 9.12 -38.42 11.56
N ALA A 111 8.87 -39.42 12.41
CA ALA A 111 7.52 -39.71 12.87
C ALA A 111 6.95 -38.53 13.67
N VAL A 112 5.71 -38.14 13.35
CA VAL A 112 4.98 -37.10 14.08
C VAL A 112 4.57 -37.69 15.43
N THR A 113 5.21 -37.21 16.50
CA THR A 113 4.93 -37.60 17.90
C THR A 113 4.49 -36.37 18.69
N GLU A 114 4.09 -36.50 19.95
CA GLU A 114 3.85 -35.31 20.79
C GLU A 114 5.10 -34.44 20.96
N GLU A 115 6.30 -35.00 20.74
CA GLU A 115 7.57 -34.29 20.83
C GLU A 115 7.94 -33.54 19.54
N CYS A 116 7.34 -33.89 18.39
CA CYS A 116 7.61 -33.24 17.11
C CYS A 116 6.31 -32.92 16.35
N GLN A 117 5.92 -31.65 16.41
CA GLN A 117 4.72 -31.09 15.77
C GLN A 117 5.03 -29.67 15.27
N CYS A 118 4.52 -29.29 14.10
CA CYS A 118 4.56 -27.89 13.67
C CYS A 118 3.86 -26.98 14.69
N THR A 119 4.44 -25.79 14.90
CA THR A 119 3.89 -24.73 15.73
C THR A 119 2.56 -24.19 15.18
N PRO A 120 1.71 -23.60 16.03
CA PRO A 120 0.49 -22.94 15.57
C PRO A 120 0.78 -21.75 14.65
N CYS A 121 -0.13 -21.50 13.71
CA CYS A 121 0.01 -20.47 12.70
C CYS A 121 -0.12 -19.04 13.27
N MET A 122 -0.80 -18.84 14.40
CA MET A 122 -1.04 -17.52 14.99
C MET A 122 0.23 -16.67 15.11
N GLU A 123 1.32 -17.23 15.66
CA GLU A 123 2.56 -16.47 15.88
C GLU A 123 3.21 -16.07 14.55
N ARG A 124 3.26 -17.00 13.60
CA ARG A 124 3.83 -16.77 12.26
C ARG A 124 3.02 -15.75 11.46
N LEU A 125 1.68 -15.83 11.52
CA LEU A 125 0.82 -14.85 10.88
C LEU A 125 0.97 -13.47 11.52
N LYS A 126 1.00 -13.40 12.86
CA LYS A 126 1.17 -12.15 13.60
C LYS A 126 2.47 -11.44 13.21
N GLU A 127 3.59 -12.18 13.20
CA GLU A 127 4.89 -11.66 12.77
C GLU A 127 4.86 -11.18 11.31
N SER A 128 4.24 -11.96 10.42
CA SER A 128 4.11 -11.59 9.01
C SER A 128 3.25 -10.34 8.80
N ILE A 129 2.16 -10.19 9.56
CA ILE A 129 1.28 -9.01 9.53
C ILE A 129 2.03 -7.79 10.07
N ASP A 130 2.75 -7.91 11.19
CA ASP A 130 3.57 -6.85 11.76
C ASP A 130 4.61 -6.34 10.75
N TYR A 131 5.36 -7.27 10.15
CA TYR A 131 6.34 -6.95 9.12
C TYR A 131 5.69 -6.25 7.91
N ALA A 132 4.58 -6.79 7.40
CA ALA A 132 3.87 -6.23 6.27
C ALA A 132 3.35 -4.82 6.55
N PHE A 133 2.77 -4.56 7.72
CA PHE A 133 2.29 -3.24 8.09
C PHE A 133 3.41 -2.23 8.30
N LYS A 134 4.53 -2.62 8.93
CA LYS A 134 5.71 -1.75 9.05
C LYS A 134 6.29 -1.41 7.68
N LEU A 135 6.42 -2.38 6.79
CA LEU A 135 6.93 -2.19 5.45
C LEU A 135 5.99 -1.30 4.61
N CYS A 136 4.70 -1.65 4.53
CA CYS A 136 3.71 -0.88 3.77
C CYS A 136 3.55 0.54 4.30
N GLY A 137 3.53 0.70 5.64
CA GLY A 137 3.46 2.01 6.27
C GLY A 137 4.71 2.85 5.98
N GLY A 138 5.90 2.26 6.06
CA GLY A 138 7.15 2.93 5.68
C GLY A 138 7.16 3.39 4.21
N ILE A 139 6.81 2.50 3.28
CA ILE A 139 6.73 2.82 1.84
C ILE A 139 5.69 3.93 1.59
N GLY A 140 4.52 3.84 2.22
CA GLY A 140 3.46 4.83 2.10
C GLY A 140 3.88 6.21 2.59
N LEU A 141 4.66 6.30 3.67
CA LEU A 141 5.22 7.57 4.15
C LEU A 141 6.23 8.17 3.17
N VAL A 142 7.13 7.36 2.60
CA VAL A 142 8.11 7.83 1.60
C VAL A 142 7.40 8.36 0.35
N PHE A 143 6.37 7.65 -0.11
CA PHE A 143 5.60 8.09 -1.26
C PHE A 143 4.82 9.38 -0.96
N SER A 144 4.20 9.48 0.22
CA SER A 144 3.52 10.71 0.68
C SER A 144 4.45 11.92 0.70
N PHE A 145 5.70 11.75 1.16
CA PHE A 145 6.70 12.83 1.12
C PHE A 145 7.02 13.26 -0.32
N THR A 146 7.16 12.29 -1.23
CA THR A 146 7.40 12.54 -2.66
C THR A 146 6.22 13.29 -3.30
N GLU A 147 4.99 12.96 -2.92
CA GLU A 147 3.78 13.66 -3.40
C GLU A 147 3.71 15.11 -2.93
N VAL A 148 4.13 15.41 -1.70
CA VAL A 148 4.23 16.80 -1.22
C VAL A 148 5.22 17.61 -2.08
N VAL A 149 6.38 17.01 -2.40
CA VAL A 149 7.36 17.63 -3.31
C VAL A 149 6.75 17.81 -4.70
N ALA A 150 6.01 16.83 -5.21
CA ALA A 150 5.35 16.90 -6.51
C ALA A 150 4.30 18.02 -6.57
N VAL A 151 3.48 18.18 -5.52
CA VAL A 151 2.50 19.28 -5.40
C VAL A 151 3.22 20.63 -5.33
N TRP A 152 4.32 20.73 -4.59
CA TRP A 152 5.12 21.95 -4.52
C TRP A 152 5.72 22.32 -5.88
N LEU A 153 6.28 21.34 -6.59
CA LEU A 153 6.82 21.52 -7.95
C LEU A 153 5.72 21.92 -8.94
N ALA A 154 4.58 21.24 -8.92
CA ALA A 154 3.43 21.58 -9.78
C ALA A 154 2.91 22.99 -9.50
N ARG A 155 2.87 23.42 -8.22
CA ARG A 155 2.52 24.79 -7.85
C ARG A 155 3.51 25.80 -8.40
N ARG A 156 4.81 25.53 -8.25
CA ARG A 156 5.87 26.40 -8.77
C ARG A 156 5.80 26.51 -10.29
N TYR A 157 5.61 25.39 -10.97
CA TYR A 157 5.46 25.33 -12.43
C TYR A 157 4.21 26.09 -12.92
N ARG A 158 3.07 25.92 -12.24
CA ARG A 158 1.86 26.70 -12.53
C ARG A 158 2.07 28.21 -12.40
N ASN A 159 2.85 28.62 -11.40
CA ASN A 159 3.13 30.04 -11.13
C ASN A 159 4.21 30.61 -12.06
N GLN A 160 4.82 29.81 -12.94
CA GLN A 160 5.72 30.34 -13.96
C GLN A 160 4.91 30.98 -15.09
N PRO A 161 5.29 32.18 -15.55
CA PRO A 161 4.65 32.82 -16.69
C PRO A 161 4.83 31.95 -17.95
N ASP A 162 3.79 31.92 -18.78
CA ASP A 162 3.80 31.15 -20.03
C ASP A 162 4.87 31.72 -20.98
N PRO A 163 5.92 30.96 -21.35
CA PRO A 163 6.98 31.45 -22.23
C PRO A 163 6.46 31.76 -23.64
N SER A 164 5.29 31.23 -24.02
CA SER A 164 4.67 31.52 -25.32
C SER A 164 3.85 32.82 -25.32
N TYR A 165 3.55 33.38 -24.14
CA TYR A 165 2.90 34.68 -24.02
C TYR A 165 3.94 35.78 -24.26
N LYS A 166 4.05 36.24 -25.51
CA LYS A 166 4.70 37.53 -25.79
C LYS A 166 3.89 38.61 -25.07
N GLU A 167 4.48 39.24 -24.06
CA GLU A 167 3.90 40.44 -23.49
C GLU A 167 3.61 41.42 -24.63
N PRO A 168 2.40 42.01 -24.73
CA PRO A 168 2.20 43.16 -25.59
C PRO A 168 3.04 44.30 -25.01
N HIS A 169 4.29 44.41 -25.46
CA HIS A 169 5.06 45.62 -25.24
C HIS A 169 4.28 46.75 -25.89
N ALA A 170 3.68 47.62 -25.06
CA ALA A 170 3.20 48.91 -25.52
C ALA A 170 4.42 49.67 -26.03
N VAL A 171 4.65 49.64 -27.34
CA VAL A 171 5.61 50.52 -28.01
C VAL A 171 5.00 51.92 -27.89
N PHE A 172 5.40 52.68 -26.86
CA PHE A 172 5.10 54.10 -26.80
C PHE A 172 5.94 54.78 -27.89
N PRO A 173 5.34 55.34 -28.95
CA PRO A 173 6.11 56.12 -29.91
C PRO A 173 6.62 57.36 -29.18
N ARG A 174 7.94 57.45 -28.98
CA ARG A 174 8.60 58.74 -28.69
C ARG A 174 8.50 59.59 -29.96
N HIS A 175 7.37 60.25 -30.17
CA HIS A 175 7.33 61.36 -31.11
C HIS A 175 8.05 62.57 -30.50
N ASN A 176 8.93 63.13 -31.32
CA ASN A 176 9.83 64.24 -31.08
C ASN A 176 9.17 65.41 -30.33
N TYR A 177 9.71 65.75 -29.16
CA TYR A 177 9.59 67.09 -28.62
C TYR A 177 10.68 67.96 -29.25
N LEU A 178 10.37 68.55 -30.40
CA LEU A 178 11.07 69.75 -30.88
C LEU A 178 10.46 70.93 -30.11
N TYR A 179 11.26 71.53 -29.23
CA TYR A 179 11.01 72.88 -28.71
C TYR A 179 11.36 73.91 -29.77
#